data_AF-T1HJ29-F1
#
_entry.id   AF-T1HJ29-F1
#
_cell.length_a   1.000
_cell.length_b   1.000
_cell.length_c   1.000
_cell.angle_alpha   90.00
_cell.angle_beta   90.00
_cell.angle_gamma   90.00
#
_symmetry.space_group_name_H-M   'P 1'
#
loop_
_entity.id
_entity.type
_entity.pdbx_description
1 polymer ?
#
loop_
_entity_poly.entity_id
_entity_poly.type
_entity_poly.pdbx_seq_one_letter_code
_entity_poly.pdbx_strand_id
1 'polypeptide(L)'
;MAPELDVHMLDGEAREAMIASDAALLASGTAALECMLAKCPMVVGYRMKPFTFWLAKRLVKTPWVSLPNLLAGRELVKELLQEECTPDKLAAALLPWLEGGEDVKQLHETFLALHQQIRCDADTQAAQAVMELARGE
;
A
#
# COMPACT_ATOMS: atom_id res chain seq x y z
N MET A 1 3.34 -26.34 1.76
CA MET A 1 4.32 -25.47 1.07
C MET A 1 4.38 -25.91 -0.37
N ALA A 2 4.62 -25.01 -1.31
CA ALA A 2 4.76 -25.32 -2.73
C ALA A 2 6.26 -25.25 -3.11
N PRO A 3 7.06 -26.27 -2.78
CA PRO A 3 8.52 -26.26 -2.98
C PRO A 3 8.92 -26.25 -4.46
N GLU A 4 7.99 -26.62 -5.35
CA GLU A 4 8.18 -26.62 -6.81
C GLU A 4 8.01 -25.22 -7.43
N LEU A 5 7.50 -24.24 -6.68
CA LEU A 5 7.24 -22.91 -7.23
C LEU A 5 8.55 -22.18 -7.47
N ASP A 6 8.83 -21.86 -8.72
CA ASP A 6 9.98 -21.04 -9.08
C ASP A 6 9.77 -19.62 -8.54
N VAL A 7 10.75 -19.13 -7.76
CA VAL A 7 10.68 -17.84 -7.08
C VAL A 7 11.96 -17.06 -7.29
N HIS A 8 11.80 -15.78 -7.63
CA HIS A 8 12.92 -14.85 -7.77
C HIS A 8 13.17 -14.16 -6.42
N MET A 9 14.28 -14.50 -5.77
CA MET A 9 14.76 -13.76 -4.60
C MET A 9 15.59 -12.57 -5.06
N LEU A 10 15.18 -11.37 -4.66
CA LEU A 10 15.85 -10.12 -5.01
C LEU A 10 16.42 -9.48 -3.73
N ASP A 11 17.67 -9.02 -3.80
CA ASP A 11 18.30 -8.25 -2.73
C ASP A 11 18.02 -6.75 -2.94
N GLY A 12 16.90 -6.28 -2.39
CA GLY A 12 16.40 -4.94 -2.66
C GLY A 12 15.49 -4.92 -3.88
N GLU A 13 15.56 -3.84 -4.67
CA GLU A 13 14.81 -3.68 -5.94
C GLU A 13 13.28 -3.86 -5.83
N ALA A 14 12.73 -3.65 -4.62
CA ALA A 14 11.32 -3.86 -4.36
C ALA A 14 10.44 -2.98 -5.27
N ARG A 15 10.91 -1.77 -5.61
CA ARG A 15 10.19 -0.85 -6.49
C ARG A 15 10.14 -1.37 -7.93
N GLU A 16 11.24 -1.86 -8.45
CA GLU A 16 11.35 -2.46 -9.78
C GLU A 16 10.45 -3.69 -9.87
N ALA A 17 10.48 -4.55 -8.85
CA ALA A 17 9.61 -5.72 -8.76
C ALA A 17 8.13 -5.33 -8.73
N MET A 18 7.76 -4.28 -8.00
CA MET A 18 6.39 -3.76 -7.98
C MET A 18 5.97 -3.22 -9.36
N ILE A 19 6.84 -2.46 -10.03
CA ILE A 19 6.54 -1.92 -11.38
C ILE A 19 6.36 -3.04 -12.40
N ALA A 20 7.12 -4.13 -12.29
CA ALA A 20 7.07 -5.26 -13.21
C ALA A 20 5.93 -6.25 -12.92
N SER A 21 5.28 -6.18 -11.76
CA SER A 21 4.26 -7.13 -11.32
C SER A 21 2.85 -6.73 -11.72
N ASP A 22 2.01 -7.71 -12.09
CA ASP A 22 0.57 -7.50 -12.32
C ASP A 22 -0.21 -7.25 -11.02
N ALA A 23 0.24 -7.84 -9.91
CA ALA A 23 -0.31 -7.61 -8.57
C ALA A 23 0.73 -7.88 -7.48
N ALA A 24 0.57 -7.27 -6.31
CA ALA A 24 1.44 -7.44 -5.14
C ALA A 24 0.67 -7.86 -3.87
N LEU A 25 1.26 -8.76 -3.09
CA LEU A 25 0.82 -9.08 -1.73
C LEU A 25 1.79 -8.47 -0.72
N LEU A 26 1.31 -7.56 0.12
CA LEU A 26 2.17 -6.74 0.97
C LEU A 26 1.86 -6.95 2.46
N ALA A 27 2.90 -6.99 3.29
CA ALA A 27 2.77 -7.02 4.74
C ALA A 27 2.74 -5.62 5.37
N SER A 28 3.44 -4.64 4.79
CA SER A 28 3.59 -3.30 5.40
C SER A 28 2.67 -2.26 4.76
N GLY A 29 2.07 -1.42 5.60
CA GLY A 29 1.30 -0.25 5.16
C GLY A 29 2.14 0.85 4.50
N THR A 30 3.45 0.92 4.77
CA THR A 30 4.36 1.86 4.08
C THR A 30 4.76 1.36 2.70
N ALA A 31 5.01 0.06 2.56
CA ALA A 31 5.23 -0.57 1.25
C ALA A 31 3.99 -0.43 0.34
N ALA A 32 2.78 -0.39 0.92
CA ALA A 32 1.55 -0.13 0.17
C ALA A 32 1.56 1.26 -0.52
N LEU A 33 2.18 2.28 0.09
CA LEU A 33 2.34 3.57 -0.57
C LEU A 33 3.30 3.47 -1.77
N GLU A 34 4.45 2.82 -1.60
CA GLU A 34 5.39 2.62 -2.70
C GLU A 34 4.78 1.82 -3.85
N CYS A 35 3.98 0.80 -3.54
CA CYS A 35 3.24 0.00 -4.52
C CYS A 35 2.20 0.84 -5.29
N MET A 36 1.49 1.74 -4.59
CA MET A 36 0.56 2.69 -5.20
C MET A 36 1.29 3.66 -6.13
N LEU A 37 2.48 4.11 -5.73
CA LEU A 37 3.34 4.95 -6.56
C LEU A 37 3.86 4.20 -7.80
N ALA A 38 4.19 2.93 -7.66
CA ALA A 38 4.54 2.00 -8.74
C ALA A 38 3.34 1.61 -9.62
N LYS A 39 2.11 1.93 -9.19
CA LYS A 39 0.85 1.64 -9.88
C LYS A 39 0.50 0.16 -9.97
N CYS A 40 1.08 -0.66 -9.10
CA CYS A 40 0.79 -2.07 -9.02
C CYS A 40 -0.44 -2.32 -8.13
N PRO A 41 -1.49 -2.98 -8.63
CA PRO A 41 -2.60 -3.49 -7.83
C PRO A 41 -2.09 -4.29 -6.63
N MET A 42 -2.79 -4.21 -5.48
CA MET A 42 -2.27 -4.85 -4.27
C MET A 42 -3.35 -5.37 -3.33
N VAL A 43 -2.95 -6.34 -2.51
CA VAL A 43 -3.65 -6.78 -1.30
C VAL A 43 -2.69 -6.61 -0.12
N VAL A 44 -3.20 -6.09 1.00
CA VAL A 44 -2.43 -5.93 2.23
C VAL A 44 -2.85 -7.00 3.22
N GLY A 45 -1.93 -7.91 3.56
CA GLY A 45 -2.14 -8.98 4.53
C GLY A 45 -1.25 -8.81 5.74
N TYR A 46 -1.83 -8.65 6.94
CA TYR A 46 -1.02 -8.50 8.15
C TYR A 46 -1.55 -9.27 9.35
N ARG A 47 -0.65 -10.02 10.01
CA ARG A 47 -0.91 -10.74 11.25
C ARG A 47 0.16 -10.43 12.28
N MET A 48 -0.26 -10.02 13.46
CA MET A 48 0.64 -9.69 14.58
C MET A 48 0.16 -10.38 15.85
N LYS A 49 0.94 -10.30 16.93
CA LYS A 49 0.53 -10.86 18.22
C LYS A 49 -0.80 -10.22 18.67
N PRO A 50 -1.81 -11.00 19.11
CA PRO A 50 -3.15 -10.47 19.42
C PRO A 50 -3.14 -9.31 20.42
N PHE A 51 -2.27 -9.37 21.44
CA PHE A 51 -2.12 -8.30 22.42
C PHE A 51 -1.60 -7.00 21.81
N THR A 52 -0.58 -7.09 20.94
CA THR A 52 -0.04 -5.94 20.20
C THR A 52 -1.11 -5.33 19.30
N PHE A 53 -1.88 -6.16 18.59
CA PHE A 53 -2.98 -5.67 17.76
C PHE A 53 -4.06 -4.97 18.56
N TRP A 54 -4.46 -5.54 19.70
CA TRP A 54 -5.47 -4.93 20.58
C TRP A 54 -5.03 -3.56 21.08
N LEU A 55 -3.76 -3.41 21.47
CA LEU A 55 -3.21 -2.13 21.90
C LEU A 55 -3.12 -1.13 20.74
N ALA A 56 -2.60 -1.58 19.58
CA ALA A 56 -2.50 -0.76 18.38
C ALA A 56 -3.87 -0.26 17.92
N LYS A 57 -4.89 -1.13 17.89
CA LYS A 57 -6.27 -0.76 17.51
C LYS A 57 -6.89 0.27 18.46
N ARG A 58 -6.49 0.29 19.72
CA ARG A 58 -6.97 1.29 20.70
C ARG A 58 -6.26 2.64 20.57
N LEU A 59 -5.04 2.65 20.04
CA LEU A 59 -4.25 3.86 19.79
C LEU A 59 -4.51 4.46 18.41
N VAL A 60 -4.69 3.63 17.39
CA VAL A 60 -4.94 4.01 16.01
C VAL A 60 -6.43 4.31 15.82
N LYS A 61 -6.74 5.57 15.49
CA LYS A 61 -8.13 6.04 15.27
C LYS A 61 -8.60 5.92 13.82
N THR A 62 -7.74 5.44 12.93
CA THR A 62 -8.06 5.35 11.51
C THR A 62 -8.77 4.03 11.19
N PRO A 63 -9.73 4.03 10.25
CA PRO A 63 -10.44 2.81 9.86
C PRO A 63 -9.59 1.89 8.97
N TRP A 64 -8.50 2.40 8.39
CA TRP A 64 -7.58 1.65 7.52
C TRP A 64 -6.14 1.71 8.05
N VAL A 65 -5.34 0.71 7.68
CA VAL A 65 -3.92 0.59 8.02
C VAL A 65 -3.02 1.02 6.86
N SER A 66 -3.45 0.77 5.61
CA SER A 66 -2.66 1.09 4.44
C SER A 66 -2.79 2.57 4.06
N LEU A 67 -1.67 3.18 3.66
CA LEU A 67 -1.64 4.58 3.23
C LEU A 67 -2.53 4.85 2.00
N PRO A 68 -2.63 3.96 0.98
CA PRO A 68 -3.55 4.17 -0.14
C PRO A 68 -5.01 4.34 0.29
N ASN A 69 -5.48 3.52 1.24
CA ASN A 69 -6.86 3.63 1.74
C ASN A 69 -7.08 4.89 2.58
N LEU A 70 -6.08 5.27 3.39
CA LEU A 70 -6.12 6.52 4.15
C LEU A 70 -6.18 7.75 3.25
N LEU A 71 -5.37 7.79 2.18
CA LEU A 71 -5.38 8.86 1.18
C LEU A 71 -6.69 8.88 0.40
N ALA A 72 -7.24 7.71 0.05
CA ALA A 72 -8.50 7.60 -0.67
C ALA A 72 -9.73 7.92 0.19
N GLY A 73 -9.62 7.87 1.51
CA GLY A 73 -10.75 8.01 2.43
C GLY A 73 -11.78 6.88 2.30
N ARG A 74 -11.42 5.75 1.70
CA ARG A 74 -12.24 4.56 1.50
C ARG A 74 -11.38 3.32 1.37
N GLU A 75 -11.99 2.14 1.45
CA GLU A 75 -11.31 0.89 1.08
C GLU A 75 -11.10 0.90 -0.45
N LEU A 76 -9.87 1.21 -0.87
CA LEU A 76 -9.40 1.20 -2.25
C LEU A 76 -8.70 -0.11 -2.59
N VAL A 77 -7.87 -0.60 -1.66
CA VAL A 77 -7.18 -1.89 -1.72
C VAL A 77 -7.63 -2.77 -0.58
N LYS A 78 -7.71 -4.09 -0.81
CA LYS A 78 -8.20 -5.03 0.19
C LYS A 78 -7.19 -5.15 1.34
N GLU A 79 -7.66 -4.91 2.56
CA GLU A 79 -6.90 -5.15 3.79
C GLU A 79 -7.46 -6.40 4.49
N LEU A 80 -6.61 -7.41 4.67
CA LEU A 80 -6.95 -8.65 5.37
C LEU A 80 -6.08 -8.72 6.64
N LEU A 81 -6.68 -8.41 7.78
CA LEU A 81 -5.97 -8.25 9.05
C LEU A 81 -6.30 -9.38 10.03
N GLN A 82 -5.31 -9.77 10.83
CA GLN A 82 -5.44 -10.80 11.89
C GLN A 82 -6.06 -12.10 11.38
N GLU A 83 -7.27 -12.44 11.84
CA GLU A 83 -7.99 -13.67 11.49
C GLU A 83 -8.51 -13.68 10.05
N GLU A 84 -8.54 -12.53 9.38
CA GLU A 84 -8.86 -12.45 7.94
C GLU A 84 -7.64 -12.69 7.06
N CYS A 85 -6.42 -12.57 7.61
CA CYS A 85 -5.16 -12.82 6.91
C CYS A 85 -4.90 -14.33 6.78
N THR A 86 -5.77 -15.04 6.06
CA THR A 86 -5.64 -16.48 5.76
C THR A 86 -5.26 -16.69 4.30
N PRO A 87 -4.52 -17.77 3.97
CA PRO A 87 -4.09 -18.04 2.60
C PRO A 87 -5.24 -18.02 1.58
N ASP A 88 -6.37 -18.65 1.89
CA ASP A 88 -7.52 -18.72 0.97
C ASP A 88 -8.12 -17.34 0.70
N LYS A 89 -8.24 -16.49 1.74
CA LYS A 89 -8.77 -15.13 1.59
C LYS A 89 -7.80 -14.24 0.83
N LEU A 90 -6.50 -14.37 1.09
CA LEU A 90 -5.46 -13.64 0.38
C LEU A 90 -5.45 -14.01 -1.10
N ALA A 91 -5.49 -15.30 -1.43
CA ALA A 91 -5.55 -15.77 -2.81
C ALA A 91 -6.82 -15.28 -3.52
N ALA A 92 -7.99 -15.40 -2.88
CA ALA A 92 -9.25 -14.92 -3.43
C ALA A 92 -9.26 -13.41 -3.68
N ALA A 93 -8.58 -12.61 -2.83
CA ALA A 93 -8.47 -11.17 -3.01
C ALA A 93 -7.45 -10.77 -4.08
N LEU A 94 -6.43 -11.60 -4.35
CA LEU A 94 -5.40 -11.33 -5.36
C LEU A 94 -5.83 -11.72 -6.77
N LEU A 95 -6.62 -12.79 -6.91
CA LEU A 95 -7.01 -13.34 -8.21
C LEU A 95 -7.62 -12.29 -9.16
N PRO A 96 -8.57 -11.44 -8.75
CA PRO A 96 -9.13 -10.41 -9.63
C PRO A 96 -8.08 -9.44 -10.18
N TRP A 97 -7.03 -9.15 -9.40
CA TRP A 97 -5.95 -8.28 -9.84
C TRP A 97 -5.03 -8.97 -10.86
N LEU A 98 -4.73 -10.26 -10.64
CA LEU A 98 -3.94 -11.08 -11.56
C LEU A 98 -4.68 -11.37 -12.87
N GLU A 99 -5.99 -11.53 -12.83
CA GLU A 99 -6.84 -11.75 -14.01
C GLU A 99 -7.01 -10.46 -14.85
N GLY A 100 -6.78 -9.29 -14.24
CA GLY A 100 -6.89 -8.02 -14.92
C GLY A 100 -8.34 -7.55 -15.11
N GLY A 101 -8.56 -6.77 -16.17
CA GLY A 101 -9.89 -6.26 -16.53
C GLY A 101 -10.10 -4.79 -16.19
N GLU A 102 -11.36 -4.38 -16.13
CA GLU A 102 -11.73 -2.97 -16.00
C GLU A 102 -11.43 -2.42 -14.59
N ASP A 103 -11.62 -3.24 -13.56
CA ASP A 103 -11.35 -2.85 -12.17
C ASP A 103 -9.87 -2.50 -11.96
N VAL A 104 -8.94 -3.22 -12.62
CA VAL A 104 -7.50 -2.90 -12.59
C VAL A 104 -7.22 -1.55 -13.23
N LYS A 105 -7.85 -1.23 -14.37
CA LYS A 105 -7.68 0.09 -15.01
C LYS A 105 -8.20 1.21 -14.13
N GLN A 106 -9.38 1.04 -13.54
CA GLN A 106 -9.97 2.03 -12.64
C GLN A 106 -9.11 2.24 -11.38
N LEU A 107 -8.56 1.15 -10.83
CA LEU A 107 -7.62 1.22 -9.72
C LEU A 107 -6.34 1.99 -10.12
N HIS A 108 -5.79 1.70 -11.30
CA HIS A 108 -4.62 2.37 -11.85
C HIS A 108 -4.84 3.88 -12.02
N GLU A 109 -5.99 4.29 -12.58
CA GLU A 109 -6.39 5.70 -12.68
C GLU A 109 -6.52 6.37 -11.31
N THR A 110 -7.11 5.66 -10.33
CA THR A 110 -7.23 6.17 -8.97
C THR A 110 -5.84 6.35 -8.34
N PHE A 111 -4.92 5.40 -8.52
CA PHE A 111 -3.54 5.53 -8.05
C PHE A 111 -2.79 6.69 -8.71
N LEU A 112 -3.04 6.97 -9.99
CA LEU A 112 -2.49 8.15 -10.67
C LEU A 112 -3.01 9.45 -10.05
N ALA A 113 -4.31 9.53 -9.80
CA ALA A 113 -4.91 10.71 -9.16
C ALA A 113 -4.34 10.94 -7.75
N LEU A 114 -4.27 9.89 -6.92
CA LEU A 114 -3.69 9.99 -5.57
C LEU A 114 -2.21 10.37 -5.61
N HIS A 115 -1.44 9.80 -6.55
CA HIS A 115 -0.03 10.17 -6.74
C HIS A 115 0.12 11.66 -7.07
N GLN A 116 -0.71 12.19 -7.97
CA GLN A 116 -0.67 13.62 -8.31
C GLN A 116 -1.00 14.52 -7.12
N GLN A 117 -1.94 14.12 -6.25
CA GLN A 117 -2.30 14.90 -5.05
C GLN A 117 -1.13 15.06 -4.08
N ILE A 118 -0.30 14.02 -3.92
CA ILE A 118 0.85 14.03 -3.00
C ILE A 118 2.15 14.48 -3.65
N ARG A 119 2.15 14.72 -4.98
CA ARG A 119 3.31 15.23 -5.71
C ARG A 119 3.31 16.77 -5.64
N CYS A 120 3.84 17.29 -4.55
CA CYS A 120 3.72 18.70 -4.21
C CYS A 120 5.07 19.46 -4.13
N ASP A 121 6.14 18.90 -4.70
CA ASP A 121 7.51 19.45 -4.58
C ASP A 121 7.89 19.74 -3.11
N ALA A 122 7.78 18.69 -2.28
CA ALA A 122 7.91 18.77 -0.83
C ALA A 122 9.21 19.44 -0.36
N ASP A 123 10.33 19.25 -1.09
CA ASP A 123 11.60 19.91 -0.79
C ASP A 123 11.49 21.45 -0.89
N THR A 124 10.81 21.94 -1.92
CA THR A 124 10.56 23.38 -2.13
C THR A 124 9.64 23.93 -1.04
N GLN A 125 8.56 23.22 -0.72
CA GLN A 125 7.65 23.63 0.34
C GLN A 125 8.33 23.66 1.71
N ALA A 126 9.15 22.64 2.01
CA ALA A 126 9.91 22.60 3.24
C ALA A 126 10.92 23.75 3.33
N ALA A 127 11.64 24.03 2.23
CA ALA A 127 12.56 25.16 2.18
C ALA A 127 11.83 26.51 2.36
N GLN A 128 10.66 26.68 1.76
CA GLN A 128 9.83 27.88 1.92
C GLN A 128 9.37 28.06 3.37
N ALA A 129 8.84 27.01 4.00
CA ALA A 129 8.39 27.05 5.39
C ALA A 129 9.52 27.43 6.37
N VAL A 130 10.74 26.93 6.14
CA VAL A 130 11.92 27.32 6.93
C VAL A 130 12.26 28.80 6.73
N MET A 131 12.19 29.29 5.49
CA MET A 131 12.48 30.70 5.18
C MET A 131 11.45 31.67 5.76
N GLU A 132 10.16 31.31 5.77
CA GLU A 132 9.08 32.09 6.41
C GLU A 132 9.36 32.25 7.91
N LEU A 133 9.60 31.12 8.61
CA LEU A 133 9.91 31.14 10.04
C LEU A 133 11.17 31.96 10.36
N ALA A 134 12.21 31.86 9.52
CA ALA A 134 13.45 32.61 9.71
C ALA A 134 13.29 34.13 9.49
N ARG A 135 12.29 34.54 8.70
CA ARG A 135 11.97 35.96 8.44
C ARG A 135 11.03 36.56 9.49
N GLY A 136 10.43 35.73 10.35
CA GLY A 136 9.51 36.16 11.40
C GLY A 136 8.10 36.47 10.89
N GLU A 137 7.72 35.86 9.76
CA GLU A 137 6.34 35.81 9.25
C GLU A 137 5.59 34.59 9.79
#